data_AF-A0A7H4MLU6-F1
#
_entry.id   AF-A0A7H4MLU6-F1
#
_cell.length_a   1.000
_cell.length_b   1.000
_cell.length_c   1.000
_cell.angle_alpha   90.00
_cell.angle_beta   90.00
_cell.angle_gamma   90.00
#
_symmetry.space_group_name_H-M   'P 1'
#
loop_
_entity.id
_entity.type
_entity.pdbx_description
1 polymer ?
#
loop_
_entity_poly.entity_id
_entity_poly.type
_entity_poly.pdbx_seq_one_letter_code
_entity_poly.pdbx_strand_id
1 'polypeptide(L)'
;MPPTRTPTSRGRCRCAGRWRSGRGIFAPTPSDFVANPQVDPVLERGRYLVEGLGHCGACHTPRSLTMQEKALSESEGDDYLAGSNAPIDGWVASSLRGENRDGLGTWSEAELAEFLKTGRNDKSVVFGGMSDVVEHSLQYLSDDDITAIARYLKSLPPRGGKQTPAPVEDSVAKDLWKGNDSKTGAALYVDNCRRLPPHRRRGL
;
A
#
# COMPACT_ATOMS: atom_id res chain seq x y z
N MET A 1 1.33 -17.38 -40.46
CA MET A 1 2.61 -17.12 -39.78
C MET A 1 3.01 -15.68 -40.05
N PRO A 2 2.95 -14.74 -39.09
CA PRO A 2 3.49 -13.41 -39.29
C PRO A 2 5.01 -13.42 -39.02
N PRO A 3 5.79 -12.59 -39.75
CA PRO A 3 7.25 -12.60 -39.66
C PRO A 3 7.75 -11.96 -38.35
N THR A 4 8.75 -12.61 -37.76
CA THR A 4 9.57 -12.14 -36.64
C THR A 4 10.31 -10.85 -36.99
N ARG A 5 10.03 -9.76 -36.27
CA ARG A 5 10.82 -8.52 -36.33
C ARG A 5 12.03 -8.63 -35.38
N THR A 6 13.23 -8.51 -35.95
CA THR A 6 14.49 -8.34 -35.22
C THR A 6 14.55 -6.97 -34.54
N PRO A 7 15.16 -6.86 -33.34
CA PRO A 7 15.25 -5.59 -32.62
C PRO A 7 16.32 -4.69 -33.26
N THR A 8 15.88 -3.70 -34.04
CA THR A 8 16.77 -2.65 -34.56
C THR A 8 17.18 -1.68 -33.44
N SER A 9 18.50 -1.52 -33.31
CA SER A 9 19.29 -0.48 -32.64
C SER A 9 18.57 0.50 -31.71
N ARG A 10 18.98 0.48 -30.43
CA ARG A 10 18.66 1.43 -29.37
C ARG A 10 18.72 2.89 -29.85
N GLY A 11 17.55 3.48 -30.09
CA GLY A 11 17.40 4.92 -30.19
C GLY A 11 17.63 5.54 -28.82
N ARG A 12 18.76 6.23 -28.62
CA ARG A 12 19.00 7.02 -27.41
C ARG A 12 17.92 8.11 -27.35
N CYS A 13 17.04 8.06 -26.35
CA CYS A 13 16.16 9.17 -26.02
C CYS A 13 17.02 10.41 -25.70
N ARG A 14 17.05 11.38 -26.61
CA ARG A 14 17.80 12.64 -26.50
C ARG A 14 17.09 13.66 -25.58
N CYS A 15 16.76 13.25 -24.36
CA CYS A 15 16.31 14.18 -23.29
C CYS A 15 17.34 14.33 -22.16
N ALA A 16 18.43 13.56 -22.16
CA ALA A 16 19.39 13.47 -21.04
C ALA A 16 20.38 14.63 -20.90
N GLY A 17 20.20 15.75 -21.60
CA GLY A 17 21.28 16.73 -21.84
C GLY A 17 21.47 17.84 -20.81
N ARG A 18 20.50 18.18 -19.93
CA ARG A 18 20.55 19.45 -19.18
C ARG A 18 20.46 19.35 -17.65
N TRP A 19 20.24 18.16 -17.08
CA TRP A 19 20.02 17.96 -15.63
C TRP A 19 20.94 16.90 -15.00
N ARG A 20 22.24 16.91 -15.35
CA ARG A 20 23.21 15.94 -14.76
C ARG A 20 23.82 16.40 -13.44
N SER A 21 23.94 17.69 -13.19
CA SER A 21 24.86 18.19 -12.15
C SER A 21 24.40 18.07 -10.69
N GLY A 22 23.16 17.60 -10.42
CA GLY A 22 22.65 17.42 -9.04
C GLY A 22 21.99 16.07 -8.75
N ARG A 23 21.77 15.21 -9.75
CA ARG A 23 20.97 13.99 -9.58
C ARG A 23 21.65 12.95 -8.68
N GLY A 24 22.96 12.79 -8.82
CA GLY A 24 23.72 11.78 -8.05
C GLY A 24 23.76 11.99 -6.54
N ILE A 25 23.34 13.17 -6.04
CA ILE A 25 23.23 13.45 -4.60
C ILE A 25 21.88 12.98 -4.04
N PHE A 26 20.83 12.93 -4.87
CA PHE A 26 19.45 12.75 -4.42
C PHE A 26 18.71 11.57 -5.06
N ALA A 27 19.23 10.97 -6.14
CA ALA A 27 18.60 9.84 -6.81
C ALA A 27 19.63 8.93 -7.49
N PRO A 28 19.46 7.60 -7.43
CA PRO A 28 20.30 6.66 -8.14
C PRO A 28 20.15 6.83 -9.67
N THR A 29 21.08 6.22 -10.41
CA THR A 29 21.00 6.23 -11.88
C THR A 29 19.76 5.44 -12.30
N PRO A 30 18.88 6.00 -13.15
CA PRO A 30 17.72 5.26 -13.65
C PRO A 30 18.17 3.96 -14.33
N SER A 31 17.58 2.85 -13.92
CA SER A 31 17.76 1.53 -14.54
C SER A 31 16.44 1.04 -15.11
N ASP A 32 16.52 0.21 -16.14
CA ASP A 32 15.35 -0.48 -16.67
C ASP A 32 14.88 -1.53 -15.67
N PHE A 33 13.57 -1.74 -15.58
CA PHE A 33 13.02 -2.85 -14.82
C PHE A 33 13.44 -4.17 -15.46
N VAL A 34 14.07 -5.05 -14.67
CA VAL A 34 14.45 -6.40 -15.10
C VAL A 34 13.54 -7.38 -14.37
N ALA A 35 12.64 -8.02 -15.11
CA ALA A 35 11.79 -9.07 -14.59
C ALA A 35 12.63 -10.33 -14.30
N ASN A 36 12.41 -10.95 -13.15
CA ASN A 36 13.01 -12.25 -12.86
C ASN A 36 12.14 -13.38 -13.48
N PRO A 37 12.62 -14.11 -14.50
CA PRO A 37 11.82 -15.15 -15.15
C PRO A 37 11.56 -16.38 -14.28
N GLN A 38 12.23 -16.49 -13.13
CA GLN A 38 12.05 -17.58 -12.18
C GLN A 38 10.97 -17.29 -11.12
N VAL A 39 10.39 -16.09 -11.14
CA VAL A 39 9.34 -15.64 -10.22
C VAL A 39 8.00 -15.63 -10.96
N ASP A 40 6.89 -15.78 -10.22
CA ASP A 40 5.54 -15.65 -10.75
C ASP A 40 5.40 -14.32 -11.53
N PRO A 41 4.99 -14.35 -12.82
CA PRO A 41 4.80 -13.15 -13.62
C PRO A 41 3.84 -12.12 -13.02
N VAL A 42 2.81 -12.56 -12.29
CA VAL A 42 1.85 -11.68 -11.60
C VAL A 42 2.54 -10.95 -10.47
N LEU A 43 3.41 -11.63 -9.72
CA LEU A 43 4.18 -11.03 -8.63
C LEU A 43 5.17 -9.99 -9.18
N GLU A 44 5.86 -10.31 -10.28
CA GLU A 44 6.78 -9.37 -10.94
C GLU A 44 6.05 -8.16 -11.54
N ARG A 45 4.83 -8.35 -12.08
CA ARG A 45 3.98 -7.24 -12.51
C ARG A 45 3.62 -6.34 -11.33
N GLY A 46 3.27 -6.93 -10.20
CA GLY A 46 2.99 -6.18 -8.97
C GLY A 46 4.21 -5.39 -8.50
N ARG A 47 5.38 -6.04 -8.46
CA ARG A 47 6.65 -5.40 -8.12
C ARG A 47 6.95 -4.21 -9.03
N TYR A 48 6.79 -4.37 -10.35
CA TYR A 48 6.97 -3.29 -11.32
C TYR A 48 6.05 -2.09 -11.06
N LEU A 49 4.77 -2.35 -10.75
CA LEU A 49 3.80 -1.31 -10.46
C LEU A 49 4.10 -0.61 -9.13
N VAL A 50 4.50 -1.34 -8.09
CA VAL A 50 4.69 -0.79 -6.74
C VAL A 50 6.05 -0.11 -6.56
N GLU A 51 7.15 -0.72 -7.03
CA GLU A 51 8.51 -0.16 -6.94
C GLU A 51 8.76 0.96 -7.96
N GLY A 52 8.01 0.97 -9.08
CA GLY A 52 8.20 1.92 -10.17
C GLY A 52 7.06 2.93 -10.28
N LEU A 53 6.02 2.57 -11.03
CA LEU A 53 5.02 3.52 -11.54
C LEU A 53 4.07 4.07 -10.48
N GLY A 54 3.76 3.27 -9.47
CA GLY A 54 2.77 3.57 -8.45
C GLY A 54 3.27 4.50 -7.34
N HIS A 55 4.59 4.72 -7.25
CA HIS A 55 5.21 5.59 -6.24
C HIS A 55 4.77 5.26 -4.80
N CYS A 56 4.45 4.01 -4.50
CA CYS A 56 3.92 3.61 -3.19
C CYS A 56 4.92 3.97 -2.07
N GLY A 57 6.22 3.82 -2.34
CA GLY A 57 7.32 4.20 -1.44
C GLY A 57 7.34 5.68 -1.08
N ALA A 58 6.87 6.56 -1.97
CA ALA A 58 6.90 7.99 -1.74
C ALA A 58 6.11 8.41 -0.49
N CYS A 59 5.08 7.65 -0.10
CA CYS A 59 4.37 7.89 1.16
C CYS A 59 4.70 6.81 2.21
N HIS A 60 4.81 5.55 1.79
CA HIS A 60 4.87 4.41 2.68
C HIS A 60 6.28 3.96 3.05
N THR A 61 7.34 4.60 2.58
CA THR A 61 8.71 4.35 3.06
C THR A 61 9.13 5.46 4.04
N PRO A 62 9.79 5.14 5.18
CA PRO A 62 10.33 6.15 6.07
C PRO A 62 11.32 7.07 5.35
N ARG A 63 11.38 8.33 5.79
CA ARG A 63 12.33 9.33 5.27
C ARG A 63 13.53 9.53 6.18
N SER A 64 14.66 9.82 5.57
CA SER A 64 15.88 10.27 6.26
C SER A 64 15.83 11.77 6.56
N LEU A 65 16.85 12.29 7.26
CA LEU A 65 16.95 13.72 7.63
C LEU A 65 16.91 14.68 6.44
N THR A 66 17.42 14.25 5.28
CA THR A 66 17.38 15.02 4.02
C THR A 66 16.11 14.74 3.20
N MET A 67 15.07 14.17 3.82
CA MET A 67 13.73 13.90 3.25
C MET A 67 13.65 12.91 2.09
N GLN A 68 14.76 12.24 1.75
CA GLN A 68 14.77 11.10 0.83
C GLN A 68 14.22 9.83 1.49
N GLU A 69 13.60 8.98 0.69
CA GLU A 69 13.21 7.63 1.08
C GLU A 69 14.42 6.83 1.55
N LYS A 70 14.27 6.06 2.63
CA LYS A 70 15.35 5.21 3.16
C LYS A 70 15.64 3.98 2.30
N ALA A 71 14.65 3.53 1.51
CA ALA A 71 14.74 2.39 0.62
C ALA A 71 13.78 2.57 -0.57
N LEU A 72 14.22 2.24 -1.78
CA LEU A 72 13.45 2.39 -3.02
C LEU A 72 12.89 1.07 -3.55
N SER A 73 13.37 -0.06 -3.04
CA SER A 73 12.88 -1.40 -3.40
C SER A 73 13.03 -2.37 -2.24
N GLU A 74 12.37 -3.52 -2.33
CA GLU A 74 12.49 -4.56 -1.29
C GLU A 74 13.92 -5.09 -1.14
N SER A 75 14.71 -5.03 -2.21
CA SER A 75 16.11 -5.48 -2.19
C SER A 75 17.05 -4.58 -1.36
N GLU A 76 16.63 -3.36 -1.04
CA GLU A 76 17.44 -2.40 -0.27
C GLU A 76 17.24 -2.52 1.24
N GLY A 77 16.22 -3.27 1.68
CA GLY A 77 15.99 -3.58 3.09
C GLY A 77 14.54 -3.43 3.54
N ASP A 78 14.29 -3.79 4.80
CA ASP A 78 12.95 -3.88 5.39
C ASP A 78 12.35 -2.52 5.80
N ASP A 79 13.06 -1.42 5.57
CA ASP A 79 12.50 -0.07 5.64
C ASP A 79 11.59 0.23 4.42
N TYR A 80 11.75 -0.47 3.30
CA TYR A 80 10.89 -0.28 2.12
C TYR A 80 9.43 -0.57 2.46
N LEU A 81 8.54 0.39 2.21
CA LEU A 81 7.10 0.28 2.49
C LEU A 81 6.72 0.02 3.96
N ALA A 82 7.63 0.25 4.92
CA ALA A 82 7.39 0.01 6.35
C ALA A 82 6.54 1.09 7.06
N GLY A 83 5.91 1.98 6.31
CA GLY A 83 5.19 3.16 6.79
C GLY A 83 6.11 4.35 7.05
N SER A 84 5.52 5.51 7.32
CA SER A 84 6.27 6.73 7.64
C SER A 84 5.56 7.50 8.75
N ASN A 85 6.26 7.66 9.88
CA ASN A 85 5.81 8.52 11.00
C ASN A 85 5.98 10.02 10.72
N ALA A 86 6.67 10.39 9.63
CA ALA A 86 6.74 11.76 9.18
C ALA A 86 5.42 12.11 8.49
N PRO A 87 4.61 13.05 9.01
CA PRO A 87 3.33 13.38 8.42
C PRO A 87 3.50 13.97 7.02
N ILE A 88 2.69 13.50 6.08
CA ILE A 88 2.52 14.05 4.75
C ILE A 88 1.12 14.66 4.71
N ASP A 89 1.03 15.97 4.53
CA ASP A 89 -0.23 16.71 4.59
C ASP A 89 -1.05 16.45 5.87
N GLY A 90 -0.36 16.26 7.00
CA GLY A 90 -0.96 15.97 8.31
C GLY A 90 -1.33 14.51 8.55
N TRP A 91 -1.07 13.62 7.58
CA TRP A 91 -1.38 12.19 7.67
C TRP A 91 -0.13 11.34 7.79
N VAL A 92 -0.20 10.30 8.61
CA VAL A 92 0.87 9.30 8.80
C VAL A 92 0.56 8.11 7.90
N ALA A 93 1.54 7.67 7.11
CA ALA A 93 1.39 6.52 6.24
C ALA A 93 1.61 5.22 7.03
N SER A 94 0.62 4.34 7.03
CA SER A 94 0.72 3.00 7.61
C SER A 94 1.72 2.12 6.86
N SER A 95 2.16 1.02 7.45
CA SER A 95 2.98 0.04 6.74
C SER A 95 2.17 -0.67 5.66
N LEU A 96 2.78 -0.95 4.51
CA LEU A 96 2.21 -1.84 3.49
C LEU A 96 2.83 -3.24 3.52
N ARG A 97 3.67 -3.53 4.51
CA ARG A 97 4.26 -4.87 4.68
C ARG A 97 3.36 -5.75 5.54
N GLY A 98 3.81 -6.98 5.79
CA GLY A 98 3.07 -8.00 6.51
C GLY A 98 2.86 -7.78 8.01
N GLU A 99 2.97 -6.56 8.56
CA GLU A 99 2.76 -6.35 9.99
C GLU A 99 1.33 -6.68 10.43
N ASN A 100 1.19 -7.30 11.60
CA ASN A 100 -0.10 -7.77 12.09
C ASN A 100 -0.99 -6.66 12.67
N ARG A 101 -0.39 -5.59 13.22
CA ARG A 101 -1.10 -4.54 13.96
C ARG A 101 -1.34 -3.30 13.10
N ASP A 102 -0.32 -2.88 12.37
CA ASP A 102 -0.22 -1.59 11.67
C ASP A 102 0.17 -1.74 10.19
N GLY A 103 0.10 -2.97 9.66
CA GLY A 103 0.32 -3.32 8.26
C GLY A 103 -0.74 -4.25 7.69
N LEU A 104 -0.40 -4.95 6.62
CA LEU A 104 -1.29 -5.79 5.82
C LEU A 104 -1.29 -7.28 6.25
N GLY A 105 -0.67 -7.64 7.36
CA GLY A 105 -0.54 -9.03 7.82
C GLY A 105 -1.90 -9.73 7.97
N THR A 106 -2.90 -9.02 8.50
CA THR A 106 -4.25 -9.53 8.77
C THR A 106 -5.26 -9.35 7.62
N TRP A 107 -4.80 -8.76 6.50
CA TRP A 107 -5.61 -8.53 5.30
C TRP A 107 -5.46 -9.71 4.34
N SER A 108 -6.54 -10.09 3.68
CA SER A 108 -6.50 -10.97 2.52
C SER A 108 -6.14 -10.20 1.25
N GLU A 109 -5.68 -10.89 0.21
CA GLU A 109 -5.46 -10.30 -1.12
C GLU A 109 -6.75 -9.65 -1.68
N ALA A 110 -7.90 -10.29 -1.46
CA ALA A 110 -9.19 -9.80 -1.96
C ALA A 110 -9.63 -8.51 -1.26
N GLU A 111 -9.49 -8.44 0.08
CA GLU A 111 -9.80 -7.22 0.84
C GLU A 111 -8.88 -6.06 0.41
N LEU A 112 -7.60 -6.34 0.13
CA LEU A 112 -6.67 -5.34 -0.35
C LEU A 112 -7.03 -4.86 -1.77
N ALA A 113 -7.38 -5.78 -2.67
CA ALA A 113 -7.83 -5.44 -4.01
C ALA A 113 -9.10 -4.56 -3.99
N GLU A 114 -10.08 -4.91 -3.15
CA GLU A 114 -11.30 -4.11 -2.95
C GLU A 114 -10.96 -2.69 -2.46
N PHE A 115 -10.06 -2.58 -1.48
CA PHE A 115 -9.64 -1.30 -0.92
C PHE A 115 -8.91 -0.43 -1.95
N LEU A 116 -7.99 -1.00 -2.73
CA LEU A 116 -7.26 -0.25 -3.77
C LEU A 116 -8.21 0.24 -4.87
N LYS A 117 -9.26 -0.52 -5.19
CA LYS A 117 -10.21 -0.20 -6.26
C LYS A 117 -11.27 0.82 -5.82
N THR A 118 -11.74 0.74 -4.59
CA THR A 118 -12.91 1.51 -4.12
C THR A 118 -12.60 2.52 -3.03
N GLY A 119 -11.40 2.44 -2.45
CA GLY A 119 -10.99 3.22 -1.29
C GLY A 119 -11.56 2.73 0.04
N ARG A 120 -12.29 1.61 0.08
CA ARG A 120 -12.90 1.10 1.31
C ARG A 120 -13.05 -0.42 1.28
N ASN A 121 -13.03 -1.04 2.46
CA ASN A 121 -13.49 -2.40 2.70
C ASN A 121 -14.01 -2.51 4.15
N ASP A 122 -14.16 -3.73 4.67
CA ASP A 122 -14.58 -3.97 6.06
C ASP A 122 -13.48 -3.70 7.10
N LYS A 123 -12.22 -3.57 6.66
CA LYS A 123 -11.06 -3.30 7.52
C LYS A 123 -10.79 -1.81 7.68
N SER A 124 -10.97 -1.02 6.62
CA SER A 124 -10.58 0.39 6.58
C SER A 124 -11.26 1.17 5.45
N VAL A 125 -11.06 2.48 5.47
CA VAL A 125 -11.41 3.42 4.40
C VAL A 125 -10.26 4.41 4.21
N VAL A 126 -10.05 4.87 2.98
CA VAL A 126 -9.02 5.86 2.65
C VAL A 126 -9.33 7.21 3.27
N PHE A 127 -8.26 7.90 3.68
CA PHE A 127 -8.29 9.26 4.18
C PHE A 127 -7.06 10.01 3.69
N GLY A 128 -7.11 11.34 3.72
CA GLY A 128 -6.00 12.20 3.31
C GLY A 128 -5.58 11.96 1.86
N GLY A 129 -4.28 12.03 1.58
CA GLY A 129 -3.74 11.86 0.23
C GLY A 129 -4.03 10.50 -0.41
N MET A 130 -4.34 9.45 0.37
CA MET A 130 -4.76 8.16 -0.20
C MET A 130 -6.12 8.23 -0.88
N SER A 131 -7.00 9.15 -0.47
CA SER A 131 -8.26 9.39 -1.17
C SER A 131 -8.02 9.88 -2.60
N ASP A 132 -7.09 10.82 -2.78
CA ASP A 132 -6.73 11.36 -4.10
C ASP A 132 -6.06 10.29 -4.97
N VAL A 133 -5.21 9.43 -4.37
CA VAL A 133 -4.57 8.32 -5.07
C VAL A 133 -5.60 7.32 -5.61
N VAL A 134 -6.65 7.02 -4.85
CA VAL A 134 -7.74 6.16 -5.34
C VAL A 134 -8.57 6.90 -6.38
N GLU A 135 -9.01 8.13 -6.10
CA GLU A 135 -9.92 8.89 -6.97
C GLU A 135 -9.30 9.24 -8.33
N HIS A 136 -8.00 9.46 -8.39
CA HIS A 136 -7.33 9.94 -9.60
C HIS A 136 -6.38 8.92 -10.24
N SER A 137 -6.22 7.73 -9.67
CA SER A 137 -5.32 6.71 -10.20
C SER A 137 -5.83 5.29 -10.03
N LEU A 138 -5.84 4.75 -8.80
CA LEU A 138 -5.96 3.30 -8.59
C LEU A 138 -7.29 2.73 -9.08
N GLN A 139 -8.40 3.46 -8.94
CA GLN A 139 -9.71 2.98 -9.37
C GLN A 139 -9.83 2.72 -10.89
N TYR A 140 -8.90 3.26 -11.69
CA TYR A 140 -8.86 3.10 -13.14
C TYR A 140 -7.93 1.98 -13.61
N LEU A 141 -7.23 1.32 -12.70
CA LEU A 141 -6.39 0.18 -13.03
C LEU A 141 -7.25 -1.03 -13.42
N SER A 142 -6.65 -1.92 -14.23
CA SER A 142 -7.27 -3.20 -14.54
C SER A 142 -7.34 -4.09 -13.29
N ASP A 143 -8.30 -5.02 -13.25
CA ASP A 143 -8.39 -5.98 -12.14
C ASP A 143 -7.13 -6.86 -12.02
N ASP A 144 -6.47 -7.14 -13.16
CA ASP A 144 -5.20 -7.86 -13.19
C ASP A 144 -4.08 -7.07 -12.52
N ASP A 145 -4.00 -5.75 -12.77
CA ASP A 145 -3.00 -4.87 -12.15
C ASP A 145 -3.26 -4.69 -10.65
N ILE A 146 -4.52 -4.52 -10.24
CA ILE A 146 -4.90 -4.44 -8.83
C ILE A 146 -4.55 -5.75 -8.11
N THR A 147 -4.83 -6.90 -8.73
CA THR A 147 -4.47 -8.21 -8.19
C THR A 147 -2.97 -8.38 -8.07
N ALA A 148 -2.21 -7.96 -9.09
CA ALA A 148 -0.76 -8.02 -9.09
C ALA A 148 -0.16 -7.17 -7.95
N ILE A 149 -0.64 -5.93 -7.77
CA ILE A 149 -0.24 -5.05 -6.67
C ILE A 149 -0.55 -5.72 -5.32
N ALA A 150 -1.78 -6.23 -5.14
CA ALA A 150 -2.20 -6.85 -3.89
C ALA A 150 -1.33 -8.07 -3.53
N ARG A 151 -1.05 -8.93 -4.51
CA ARG A 151 -0.16 -10.10 -4.33
C ARG A 151 1.25 -9.70 -3.95
N TYR A 152 1.82 -8.71 -4.63
CA TYR A 152 3.17 -8.23 -4.32
C TYR A 152 3.25 -7.66 -2.90
N LEU A 153 2.33 -6.79 -2.51
CA LEU A 153 2.30 -6.24 -1.15
C LEU A 153 2.12 -7.33 -0.09
N LYS A 154 1.29 -8.34 -0.36
CA LYS A 154 1.10 -9.49 0.54
C LYS A 154 2.32 -10.41 0.65
N SER A 155 3.25 -10.37 -0.31
CA SER A 155 4.50 -11.15 -0.26
C SER A 155 5.55 -10.55 0.66
N LEU A 156 5.42 -9.27 1.04
CA LEU A 156 6.41 -8.55 1.85
C LEU A 156 6.33 -9.01 3.32
N PRO A 157 7.45 -9.50 3.91
CA PRO A 157 7.47 -9.87 5.33
C PRO A 157 7.39 -8.61 6.21
N PRO A 158 6.94 -8.74 7.48
CA PRO A 158 6.99 -7.63 8.42
C PRO A 158 8.44 -7.14 8.60
N ARG A 159 8.58 -5.85 8.89
CA ARG A 159 9.87 -5.26 9.27
C ARG A 159 10.44 -5.96 10.51
N GLY A 160 11.72 -6.34 10.46
CA GLY A 160 12.36 -7.16 11.49
C GLY A 160 12.02 -8.66 11.44
N GLY A 161 11.32 -9.13 10.41
CA GLY A 161 11.05 -10.56 10.19
C GLY A 161 9.65 -10.99 10.65
N LYS A 162 9.49 -12.23 11.12
CA LYS A 162 8.17 -12.80 11.42
C LYS A 162 7.54 -12.19 12.68
N GLN A 163 6.26 -11.86 12.59
CA GLN A 163 5.43 -11.46 13.72
C GLN A 163 4.34 -12.49 13.96
N THR A 164 4.08 -12.82 15.22
CA THR A 164 2.94 -13.65 15.60
C THR A 164 1.69 -12.78 15.72
N PRO A 165 0.57 -13.11 15.05
CA PRO A 165 -0.68 -12.40 15.23
C PRO A 165 -1.14 -12.48 16.69
N ALA A 166 -1.66 -11.39 17.22
CA ALA A 166 -2.35 -11.44 18.51
C ALA A 166 -3.62 -12.31 18.36
N PRO A 167 -4.01 -13.06 19.39
CA PRO A 167 -5.29 -13.76 19.41
C PRO A 167 -6.44 -12.78 19.14
N VAL A 168 -7.34 -13.16 18.23
CA VAL A 168 -8.55 -12.39 17.95
C VAL A 168 -9.61 -12.80 18.98
N GLU A 169 -9.80 -11.96 19.99
CA GLU A 169 -10.87 -12.13 20.98
C GLU A 169 -12.12 -11.35 20.55
N ASP A 170 -13.11 -12.06 19.99
CA ASP A 170 -14.32 -11.45 19.45
C ASP A 170 -15.50 -11.40 20.44
N SER A 171 -15.31 -11.92 21.66
CA SER A 171 -16.35 -12.03 22.69
C SER A 171 -16.97 -10.67 23.03
N VAL A 172 -16.13 -9.65 23.21
CA VAL A 172 -16.58 -8.27 23.50
C VAL A 172 -17.39 -7.69 22.33
N ALA A 173 -16.96 -7.93 21.08
CA ALA A 173 -17.70 -7.46 19.91
C ALA A 173 -19.05 -8.17 19.76
N LYS A 174 -19.10 -9.49 20.02
CA LYS A 174 -20.34 -10.28 20.02
C LYS A 174 -21.32 -9.84 21.10
N ASP A 175 -20.82 -9.56 22.30
CA ASP A 175 -21.63 -9.05 23.42
C ASP A 175 -22.20 -7.68 23.08
N LEU A 176 -21.37 -6.79 22.52
CA LEU A 176 -21.80 -5.46 22.09
C LEU A 176 -22.87 -5.54 20.98
N TRP A 177 -22.76 -6.49 20.05
CA TRP A 177 -23.80 -6.72 19.04
C TRP A 177 -25.14 -7.18 19.60
N LYS A 178 -25.12 -7.87 20.74
CA LYS A 178 -26.34 -8.25 21.48
C LYS A 178 -26.85 -7.13 22.40
N GLY A 179 -26.22 -5.95 22.36
CA GLY A 179 -26.58 -4.81 23.20
C GLY A 179 -26.03 -4.86 24.61
N ASN A 180 -25.06 -5.74 24.89
CA ASN A 180 -24.37 -5.79 26.18
C ASN A 180 -23.14 -4.87 26.15
N ASP A 181 -23.24 -3.72 26.81
CA ASP A 181 -22.18 -2.72 26.98
C ASP A 181 -21.61 -2.68 28.41
N SER A 182 -21.82 -3.75 29.20
CA SER A 182 -21.38 -3.84 30.61
C SER A 182 -19.88 -3.68 30.84
N LYS A 183 -19.06 -3.86 29.78
CA LYS A 183 -17.62 -3.58 29.83
C LYS A 183 -17.40 -2.08 29.61
N THR A 184 -16.54 -1.48 30.44
CA THR A 184 -16.23 -0.03 30.36
C THR A 184 -15.87 0.43 28.95
N GLY A 185 -15.04 -0.32 28.21
CA GLY A 185 -14.68 0.03 26.83
C GLY A 185 -15.87 -0.05 25.86
N ALA A 186 -16.80 -0.97 26.08
CA ALA A 186 -17.99 -1.13 25.25
C ALA A 186 -18.97 0.04 25.47
N ALA A 187 -19.22 0.43 26.72
CA ALA A 187 -20.01 1.61 27.05
C ALA A 187 -19.42 2.88 26.43
N LEU A 188 -18.11 3.11 26.59
CA LEU A 188 -17.42 4.27 26.00
C LEU A 188 -17.54 4.30 24.47
N TYR A 189 -17.41 3.14 23.80
CA TYR A 189 -17.59 3.05 22.35
C TYR A 189 -19.04 3.36 21.94
N VAL A 190 -20.03 2.87 22.67
CA VAL A 190 -21.44 3.15 22.38
C VAL A 190 -21.75 4.63 22.54
N ASP A 191 -21.24 5.27 23.59
CA ASP A 191 -21.48 6.67 23.88
C ASP A 191 -20.83 7.61 22.86
N ASN A 192 -19.62 7.29 22.41
CA ASN A 192 -18.80 8.21 21.62
C ASN A 192 -18.70 7.86 20.13
N CYS A 193 -18.87 6.59 19.75
CA CYS A 193 -18.56 6.10 18.40
C CYS A 193 -19.75 5.49 17.66
N ARG A 194 -20.72 4.88 18.37
CA ARG A 194 -21.89 4.23 17.73
C ARG A 194 -22.94 5.22 17.22
N ARG A 195 -22.89 6.49 17.64
CA ARG A 195 -23.93 7.48 17.31
C ARG A 195 -23.68 8.13 15.94
N LEU A 196 -24.24 7.54 14.89
CA LEU A 196 -24.39 8.22 13.59
C LEU A 196 -25.44 9.35 13.69
N PRO A 197 -25.23 10.50 13.02
CA PRO A 197 -26.20 11.60 13.01
C PRO A 197 -27.57 11.15 12.48
N PRO A 198 -28.67 11.74 12.97
CA PRO A 198 -30.04 11.23 12.76
C PRO A 198 -30.53 11.20 11.30
N HIS A 199 -29.80 11.79 10.35
CA HIS A 199 -30.21 11.87 8.94
C HIS A 199 -30.03 10.57 8.12
N ARG A 200 -29.49 9.48 8.70
CA ARG A 200 -29.37 8.17 8.01
C ARG A 200 -30.11 7.02 8.69
N ARG A 201 -31.18 7.29 9.43
CA ARG A 201 -32.06 6.26 10.05
C ARG A 201 -33.44 6.18 9.39
N ARG A 202 -33.51 6.10 8.07
CA ARG A 202 -34.73 5.64 7.36
C ARG A 202 -34.31 4.69 6.25
N GLY A 203 -34.65 3.42 6.41
CA GLY A 203 -34.32 2.37 5.44
C GLY A 203 -34.28 0.97 6.04
N LEU A 204 -35.30 0.61 6.82
CA LEU A 204 -35.78 -0.75 7.07
C LEU A 204 -37.23 -0.64 7.54
#